data_AF-A0A8B3JKF0-F1
#
_entry.id   AF-A0A8B3JKF0-F1
#
_cell.length_a   1.000
_cell.length_b   1.000
_cell.length_c   1.000
_cell.angle_alpha   90.00
_cell.angle_beta   90.00
_cell.angle_gamma   90.00
#
_symmetry.space_group_name_H-M   'P 1'
#
loop_
_entity.id
_entity.type
_entity.pdbx_description
1 polymer ?
#
loop_
_entity_poly.entity_id
_entity_poly.type
_entity_poly.pdbx_seq_one_letter_code
_entity_poly.pdbx_strand_id
1 'polypeptide(L)'
;MSTKSAWSGAIDSTKEQGINTGLKVNQGDKITIIATGLIKYGKEEFAWAYPGGNIGKNGQKKDIAILKARFSESGKSYDIGTGVYQLDAPESGELRLFISDSSHSDNTGSFHADVYLGSDEEHATQDPVQWKGHIPATSSEWVKTGITVRQGDSILLVAAGQAQYDSRGRTFGPDGDSQHPSAKAPDPSFVLPGAIAGALLIKIGDQIYSVGSGGKPLKAQTEGEIAFIFNDTNKASEYANNTGGYDVNLIVTR
;
A
#
# COMPACT_ATOMS: atom_id res chain seq x y z
N MET A 1 19.37 9.01 -12.48
CA MET A 1 18.98 8.03 -13.51
C MET A 1 17.81 7.22 -12.97
N SER A 2 16.83 6.84 -13.79
CA SER A 2 15.71 6.00 -13.34
C SER A 2 16.21 4.57 -13.19
N THR A 3 16.25 4.04 -11.96
CA THR A 3 16.52 2.61 -11.71
C THR A 3 15.38 1.81 -12.34
N LYS A 4 15.67 1.08 -13.42
CA LYS A 4 14.71 0.21 -14.09
C LYS A 4 14.54 -1.05 -13.25
N SER A 5 13.31 -1.44 -12.94
CA SER A 5 13.01 -2.69 -12.24
C SER A 5 13.56 -3.89 -13.03
N ALA A 6 14.14 -4.86 -12.32
CA ALA A 6 14.58 -6.13 -12.91
C ALA A 6 13.39 -6.92 -13.48
N TRP A 7 12.22 -6.80 -12.88
CA TRP A 7 10.96 -7.30 -13.41
C TRP A 7 9.80 -6.37 -13.04
N SER A 8 8.81 -6.26 -13.92
CA SER A 8 7.57 -5.52 -13.67
C SER A 8 6.44 -6.26 -14.38
N GLY A 9 5.33 -6.53 -13.68
CA GLY A 9 4.27 -7.33 -14.28
C GLY A 9 3.03 -7.51 -13.41
N ALA A 10 1.99 -8.03 -14.06
CA ALA A 10 0.72 -8.37 -13.43
C ALA A 10 0.73 -9.78 -12.84
N ILE A 11 0.15 -9.93 -11.65
CA ILE A 11 -0.08 -11.20 -10.95
C ILE A 11 -1.58 -11.46 -10.97
N ASP A 12 -2.02 -12.32 -11.89
CA ASP A 12 -3.43 -12.66 -12.13
C ASP A 12 -4.01 -13.49 -10.96
N SER A 13 -5.10 -13.00 -10.36
CA SER A 13 -5.72 -13.63 -9.19
C SER A 13 -6.39 -14.97 -9.48
N THR A 14 -6.61 -15.31 -10.75
CA THR A 14 -7.16 -16.60 -11.18
C THR A 14 -6.12 -17.71 -11.29
N LYS A 15 -4.83 -17.38 -11.15
CA LYS A 15 -3.71 -18.33 -11.30
C LYS A 15 -3.19 -18.78 -9.94
N GLU A 16 -3.60 -19.97 -9.51
CA GLU A 16 -3.14 -20.58 -8.25
C GLU A 16 -1.62 -20.69 -8.16
N GLN A 17 -0.96 -21.02 -9.26
CA GLN A 17 0.51 -21.14 -9.31
C GLN A 17 1.22 -19.79 -9.43
N GLY A 18 0.46 -18.69 -9.57
CA GLY A 18 0.99 -17.34 -9.77
C GLY A 18 1.73 -17.17 -11.09
N ILE A 19 2.71 -16.27 -11.07
CA ILE A 19 3.56 -15.93 -12.20
C ILE A 19 5.03 -16.21 -11.87
N ASN A 20 5.73 -16.72 -12.88
CA ASN A 20 7.17 -16.84 -12.84
C ASN A 20 7.81 -15.55 -13.35
N THR A 21 8.70 -14.95 -12.55
CA THR A 21 9.35 -13.68 -12.93
C THR A 21 10.52 -13.88 -13.89
N GLY A 22 11.05 -15.10 -14.01
CA GLY A 22 12.30 -15.37 -14.73
C GLY A 22 13.56 -14.96 -13.96
N LEU A 23 13.41 -14.31 -12.80
CA LEU A 23 14.53 -13.84 -11.99
C LEU A 23 15.07 -15.00 -11.15
N LYS A 24 16.34 -15.35 -11.42
CA LYS A 24 17.08 -16.31 -10.61
C LYS A 24 17.85 -15.56 -9.54
N VAL A 25 17.70 -16.00 -8.30
CA VAL A 25 18.35 -15.43 -7.12
C VAL A 25 19.07 -16.52 -6.34
N ASN A 26 20.16 -16.17 -5.70
CA ASN A 26 20.83 -17.00 -4.71
C ASN A 26 20.34 -16.62 -3.31
N GLN A 27 20.39 -17.58 -2.39
CA GLN A 27 20.15 -17.31 -0.98
C GLN A 27 21.06 -16.18 -0.50
N GLY A 28 20.48 -15.16 0.13
CA GLY A 28 21.16 -13.95 0.57
C GLY A 28 21.21 -12.81 -0.45
N ASP A 29 20.78 -13.02 -1.70
CA ASP A 29 20.61 -11.92 -2.65
C ASP A 29 19.57 -10.92 -2.11
N LYS A 30 19.82 -9.62 -2.29
CA LYS A 30 18.89 -8.57 -1.87
C LYS A 30 17.79 -8.36 -2.90
N ILE A 31 16.54 -8.41 -2.44
CA ILE A 31 15.35 -8.28 -3.27
C ILE A 31 14.43 -7.21 -2.68
N THR A 32 14.07 -6.23 -3.51
CA THR A 32 13.03 -5.24 -3.20
C THR A 32 11.83 -5.51 -4.09
N ILE A 33 10.64 -5.60 -3.50
CA ILE A 33 9.37 -5.82 -4.21
C ILE A 33 8.39 -4.75 -3.79
N ILE A 34 7.74 -4.13 -4.75
CA ILE A 34 6.67 -3.16 -4.52
C ILE A 34 5.45 -3.67 -5.24
N ALA A 35 4.30 -3.72 -4.59
CA ALA A 35 3.08 -4.24 -5.18
C ALA A 35 1.87 -3.33 -4.92
N THR A 36 1.05 -3.18 -5.95
CA THR A 36 -0.17 -2.38 -5.97
C THR A 36 -1.31 -3.14 -6.63
N GLY A 37 -2.50 -2.54 -6.62
CA GLY A 37 -3.68 -3.06 -7.30
C GLY A 37 -4.74 -3.59 -6.34
N LEU A 38 -5.87 -3.95 -6.93
CA LEU A 38 -7.02 -4.52 -6.25
C LEU A 38 -7.50 -5.74 -7.03
N ILE A 39 -7.90 -6.77 -6.30
CA ILE A 39 -8.51 -7.97 -6.84
C ILE A 39 -9.83 -8.22 -6.12
N LYS A 40 -10.73 -8.97 -6.76
CA LYS A 40 -11.72 -9.73 -6.00
C LYS A 40 -11.21 -11.15 -5.77
N TYR A 41 -11.35 -11.60 -4.53
CA TYR A 41 -11.01 -12.95 -4.08
C TYR A 41 -12.26 -13.84 -3.92
N GLY A 42 -13.42 -13.37 -4.41
CA GLY A 42 -14.69 -14.06 -4.29
C GLY A 42 -15.82 -13.30 -4.98
N LYS A 43 -17.01 -13.90 -5.02
CA LYS A 43 -18.19 -13.35 -5.73
C LYS A 43 -18.88 -12.23 -4.96
N GLU A 44 -18.69 -12.17 -3.65
CA GLU A 44 -19.35 -11.21 -2.78
C GLU A 44 -18.92 -9.77 -3.11
N GLU A 45 -19.79 -8.81 -2.80
CA GLU A 45 -19.51 -7.39 -3.04
C GLU A 45 -18.33 -6.88 -2.21
N PHE A 46 -18.14 -7.42 -1.01
CA PHE A 46 -17.08 -7.03 -0.07
C PHE A 46 -15.78 -7.84 -0.24
N ALA A 47 -15.73 -8.81 -1.15
CA ALA A 47 -14.59 -9.72 -1.31
C ALA A 47 -13.42 -9.07 -2.07
N TRP A 48 -12.99 -7.89 -1.63
CA TRP A 48 -11.86 -7.15 -2.18
C TRP A 48 -10.58 -7.45 -1.41
N ALA A 49 -9.47 -7.51 -2.12
CA ALA A 49 -8.14 -7.60 -1.54
C ALA A 49 -7.18 -6.66 -2.25
N TYR A 50 -6.23 -6.14 -1.48
CA TYR A 50 -5.02 -5.48 -1.96
C TYR A 50 -3.83 -6.43 -1.71
N PRO A 51 -2.60 -6.14 -2.17
CA PRO A 51 -1.50 -7.08 -2.02
C PRO A 51 -1.24 -7.50 -0.56
N GLY A 52 -1.57 -6.65 0.41
CA GLY A 52 -1.45 -6.96 1.84
C GLY A 52 -2.55 -7.86 2.42
N GLY A 53 -3.50 -8.33 1.61
CA GLY A 53 -4.56 -9.25 2.02
C GLY A 53 -5.96 -8.70 1.79
N ASN A 54 -6.94 -9.48 2.26
CA ASN A 54 -8.33 -9.10 2.13
C ASN A 54 -8.71 -7.88 2.98
N ILE A 55 -9.68 -7.13 2.47
CA ILE A 55 -10.32 -6.02 3.18
C ILE A 55 -11.45 -6.56 4.07
N GLY A 56 -12.14 -7.61 3.59
CA GLY A 56 -13.21 -8.30 4.31
C GLY A 56 -14.49 -7.46 4.47
N LYS A 57 -15.49 -8.04 5.14
CA LYS A 57 -16.75 -7.34 5.45
C LYS A 57 -16.54 -6.44 6.67
N ASN A 58 -16.87 -5.15 6.55
CA ASN A 58 -16.72 -4.17 7.64
C ASN A 58 -15.29 -4.10 8.23
N GLY A 59 -14.25 -4.36 7.41
CA GLY A 59 -12.85 -4.34 7.86
C GLY A 59 -12.39 -5.59 8.62
N GLN A 60 -13.20 -6.66 8.70
CA GLN A 60 -12.77 -7.93 9.31
C GLN A 60 -11.80 -8.68 8.38
N LYS A 61 -10.51 -8.54 8.65
CA LYS A 61 -9.44 -9.20 7.91
C LYS A 61 -9.30 -10.67 8.26
N LYS A 62 -8.94 -11.45 7.26
CA LYS A 62 -8.43 -12.82 7.35
C LYS A 62 -7.12 -12.85 6.59
N ASP A 63 -6.20 -13.74 6.96
CA ASP A 63 -4.92 -13.89 6.26
C ASP A 63 -5.10 -14.67 4.94
N ILE A 64 -5.88 -14.10 4.02
CA ILE A 64 -6.19 -14.61 2.68
C ILE A 64 -6.01 -13.51 1.64
N ALA A 65 -5.86 -13.92 0.39
CA ALA A 65 -5.63 -13.06 -0.77
C ALA A 65 -4.40 -12.15 -0.65
N ILE A 66 -3.37 -12.60 0.07
CA ILE A 66 -2.10 -11.88 0.28
C ILE A 66 -1.14 -12.20 -0.88
N LEU A 67 -0.42 -11.19 -1.38
CA LEU A 67 0.70 -11.41 -2.29
C LEU A 67 1.86 -12.08 -1.55
N LYS A 68 2.29 -13.23 -2.06
CA LYS A 68 3.39 -14.03 -1.52
C LYS A 68 4.44 -14.33 -2.60
N ALA A 69 5.62 -14.68 -2.14
CA ALA A 69 6.73 -15.15 -2.97
C ALA A 69 7.10 -16.61 -2.66
N ARG A 70 7.56 -17.32 -3.68
CA ARG A 70 8.31 -18.58 -3.58
C ARG A 70 9.65 -18.39 -4.29
N PHE A 71 10.72 -18.92 -3.70
CA PHE A 71 12.08 -18.78 -4.24
C PHE A 71 12.65 -20.11 -4.75
N SER A 72 12.07 -21.24 -4.35
CA SER A 72 12.52 -22.56 -4.73
C SER A 72 11.32 -23.51 -4.91
N GLU A 73 11.61 -24.73 -5.38
CA GLU A 73 10.61 -25.81 -5.48
C GLU A 73 10.30 -26.46 -4.11
N SER A 74 10.84 -25.94 -2.99
CA SER A 74 10.55 -26.46 -1.64
C SER A 74 9.08 -26.29 -1.23
N GLY A 75 8.35 -25.42 -1.93
CA GLY A 75 6.95 -25.08 -1.65
C GLY A 75 6.77 -24.02 -0.55
N LYS A 76 7.84 -23.60 0.14
CA LYS A 76 7.78 -22.57 1.18
C LYS A 76 7.41 -21.21 0.58
N SER A 77 6.47 -20.53 1.22
CA SER A 77 6.00 -19.21 0.80
C SER A 77 6.30 -18.13 1.82
N TYR A 78 6.58 -16.92 1.34
CA TYR A 78 6.96 -15.76 2.13
C TYR A 78 5.99 -14.61 1.85
N ASP A 79 5.50 -13.96 2.90
CA ASP A 79 4.57 -12.83 2.75
C ASP A 79 5.31 -11.62 2.20
N ILE A 80 4.84 -11.11 1.06
CA ILE A 80 5.34 -9.88 0.46
C ILE A 80 4.39 -8.73 0.80
N GLY A 81 3.09 -8.98 0.74
CA GLY A 81 2.11 -7.93 0.95
C GLY A 81 2.22 -6.86 -0.14
N THR A 82 2.09 -5.59 0.24
CA THR A 82 2.33 -4.45 -0.66
C THR A 82 3.81 -4.20 -0.95
N GLY A 83 4.73 -4.91 -0.28
CA GLY A 83 6.15 -4.83 -0.60
C GLY A 83 7.09 -5.20 0.53
N VAL A 84 8.32 -5.48 0.13
CA VAL A 84 9.49 -5.74 0.98
C VAL A 84 10.68 -4.96 0.42
N TYR A 85 11.64 -4.62 1.27
CA TYR A 85 12.85 -3.92 0.86
C TYR A 85 14.06 -4.73 1.29
N GLN A 86 15.01 -4.92 0.36
CA GLN A 86 16.26 -5.68 0.57
C GLN A 86 16.07 -6.95 1.41
N LEU A 87 15.00 -7.68 1.12
CA LEU A 87 14.78 -8.99 1.66
C LEU A 87 15.97 -9.85 1.24
N ASP A 88 16.67 -10.44 2.21
CA ASP A 88 17.61 -11.52 1.94
C ASP A 88 16.81 -12.69 1.38
N ALA A 89 17.09 -13.06 0.13
CA ALA A 89 16.47 -14.21 -0.50
C ALA A 89 16.65 -15.42 0.43
N PRO A 90 15.56 -16.00 0.94
CA PRO A 90 15.66 -17.03 1.97
C PRO A 90 16.13 -18.38 1.40
N GLU A 91 16.00 -18.56 0.08
CA GLU A 91 16.41 -19.76 -0.67
C GLU A 91 16.92 -19.35 -2.05
N SER A 92 17.82 -20.15 -2.62
CA SER A 92 18.22 -20.01 -4.03
C SER A 92 17.18 -20.62 -4.96
N GLY A 93 16.95 -19.99 -6.10
CA GLY A 93 16.11 -20.49 -7.17
C GLY A 93 15.45 -19.37 -7.97
N GLU A 94 14.30 -19.67 -8.56
CA GLU A 94 13.56 -18.72 -9.40
C GLU A 94 12.42 -18.07 -8.61
N LEU A 95 12.38 -16.73 -8.59
CA LEU A 95 11.34 -15.98 -7.90
C LEU A 95 9.99 -16.13 -8.62
N ARG A 96 9.01 -16.66 -7.90
CA ARG A 96 7.60 -16.70 -8.29
C ARG A 96 6.76 -15.83 -7.36
N LEU A 97 5.85 -15.05 -7.94
CA LEU A 97 4.88 -14.24 -7.21
C LEU A 97 3.48 -14.82 -7.39
N PHE A 98 2.75 -14.97 -6.30
CA PHE A 98 1.41 -15.57 -6.33
C PHE A 98 0.52 -14.97 -5.25
N ILE A 99 -0.79 -15.09 -5.43
CA ILE A 99 -1.79 -14.64 -4.48
C ILE A 99 -2.22 -15.84 -3.64
N SER A 100 -2.16 -15.74 -2.32
CA SER A 100 -2.55 -16.85 -1.47
C SER A 100 -4.06 -16.89 -1.30
N ASP A 101 -4.74 -17.81 -1.97
CA ASP A 101 -6.17 -18.04 -1.79
C ASP A 101 -6.48 -19.53 -1.68
N SER A 102 -7.60 -19.85 -1.04
CA SER A 102 -8.13 -21.21 -0.97
C SER A 102 -8.91 -21.61 -2.22
N SER A 103 -9.42 -20.62 -2.97
CA SER A 103 -10.07 -20.79 -4.27
C SER A 103 -9.63 -19.66 -5.19
N HIS A 104 -9.29 -19.99 -6.45
CA HIS A 104 -8.93 -19.01 -7.47
C HIS A 104 -9.99 -18.89 -8.58
N SER A 105 -11.00 -19.77 -8.57
CA SER A 105 -11.98 -19.89 -9.65
C SER A 105 -13.01 -18.77 -9.70
N ASP A 106 -13.18 -18.09 -8.57
CA ASP A 106 -14.09 -16.96 -8.36
C ASP A 106 -13.36 -15.62 -8.22
N ASN A 107 -12.05 -15.62 -8.47
CA ASN A 107 -11.22 -14.44 -8.39
C ASN A 107 -11.30 -13.62 -9.67
N THR A 108 -11.13 -12.30 -9.55
CA THR A 108 -11.00 -11.40 -10.71
C THR A 108 -9.96 -10.32 -10.45
N GLY A 109 -9.36 -9.80 -11.52
CA GLY A 109 -8.34 -8.75 -11.45
C GLY A 109 -6.93 -9.28 -11.26
N SER A 110 -5.99 -8.36 -11.04
CA SER A 110 -4.58 -8.66 -10.84
C SER A 110 -3.93 -7.63 -9.94
N PHE A 111 -2.93 -8.05 -9.17
CA PHE A 111 -1.95 -7.11 -8.62
C PHE A 111 -0.92 -6.75 -9.69
N HIS A 112 -0.26 -5.61 -9.52
CA HIS A 112 0.93 -5.24 -10.28
C HIS A 112 2.11 -5.16 -9.31
N ALA A 113 3.26 -5.71 -9.68
CA ALA A 113 4.46 -5.58 -8.87
C ALA A 113 5.70 -5.23 -9.69
N ASP A 114 6.59 -4.47 -9.06
CA ASP A 114 7.93 -4.18 -9.52
C ASP A 114 8.93 -4.88 -8.59
N VAL A 115 9.91 -5.57 -9.18
CA VAL A 115 10.98 -6.28 -8.48
C VAL A 115 12.33 -5.68 -8.86
N TYR A 116 13.16 -5.45 -7.87
CA TYR A 116 14.52 -4.93 -7.99
C TYR A 116 15.49 -5.90 -7.32
N LEU A 117 16.66 -6.10 -7.94
CA LEU A 117 17.74 -6.93 -7.41
C LEU A 117 18.92 -6.04 -7.01
N GLY A 118 19.66 -6.44 -5.97
CA GLY A 118 20.64 -5.61 -5.26
C GLY A 118 21.77 -4.91 -6.05
N SER A 119 21.97 -5.17 -7.35
CA SER A 119 22.93 -4.43 -8.18
C SER A 119 22.30 -3.32 -9.05
N ASP A 120 20.99 -3.36 -9.28
CA ASP A 120 20.26 -2.31 -10.00
C ASP A 120 19.88 -1.13 -9.09
N GLU A 121 20.29 -1.21 -7.82
CA GLU A 121 20.05 -0.30 -6.70
C GLU A 121 21.21 0.69 -6.47
N GLU A 122 21.90 1.20 -7.51
CA GLU A 122 22.95 2.22 -7.33
C GLU A 122 22.43 3.58 -6.77
N HIS A 123 21.21 3.65 -6.24
CA HIS A 123 20.68 4.78 -5.45
C HIS A 123 19.96 4.32 -4.16
N ALA A 124 20.26 3.14 -3.62
CA ALA A 124 19.80 2.70 -2.31
C ALA A 124 20.94 2.76 -1.27
N THR A 125 21.68 3.86 -1.24
CA THR A 125 22.65 4.11 -0.16
C THR A 125 21.93 4.74 1.02
N GLN A 126 21.63 3.92 2.03
CA GLN A 126 21.32 4.22 3.45
C GLN A 126 20.04 3.50 3.92
N ASP A 127 20.22 2.64 4.93
CA ASP A 127 19.21 1.80 5.60
C ASP A 127 17.81 2.40 5.60
N PRO A 128 16.88 1.92 4.76
CA PRO A 128 15.55 2.47 4.78
C PRO A 128 14.76 1.98 5.97
N VAL A 129 13.78 2.82 6.30
CA VAL A 129 12.87 2.57 7.41
C VAL A 129 11.54 2.13 6.84
N GLN A 130 11.04 0.99 7.31
CA GLN A 130 9.71 0.50 6.98
C GLN A 130 8.73 0.78 8.12
N TRP A 131 7.49 1.06 7.77
CA TRP A 131 6.38 1.13 8.71
C TRP A 131 5.10 0.56 8.11
N LYS A 132 4.36 -0.19 8.94
CA LYS A 132 3.04 -0.69 8.60
C LYS A 132 2.07 -0.23 9.68
N GLY A 133 0.91 0.30 9.29
CA GLY A 133 -0.09 0.72 10.26
C GLY A 133 -1.46 0.97 9.66
N HIS A 134 -2.44 1.09 10.55
CA HIS A 134 -3.83 1.35 10.22
C HIS A 134 -4.19 2.81 10.53
N ILE A 135 -4.84 3.47 9.59
CA ILE A 135 -5.31 4.86 9.65
C ILE A 135 -6.84 4.81 9.77
N PRO A 136 -7.40 4.93 10.98
CA PRO A 136 -8.84 4.84 11.16
C PRO A 136 -9.52 6.10 10.60
N ALA A 137 -10.60 5.90 9.84
CA ALA A 137 -11.42 7.02 9.37
C ALA A 137 -12.18 7.72 10.52
N THR A 138 -12.20 7.12 11.70
CA THR A 138 -12.93 7.58 12.90
C THR A 138 -12.11 8.47 13.84
N SER A 139 -10.86 8.78 13.49
CA SER A 139 -9.95 9.56 14.34
C SER A 139 -9.56 10.87 13.69
N SER A 140 -9.74 11.97 14.43
CA SER A 140 -9.19 13.29 14.07
C SER A 140 -7.72 13.46 14.47
N GLU A 141 -7.13 12.47 15.14
CA GLU A 141 -5.72 12.48 15.52
C GLU A 141 -4.83 11.93 14.42
N TRP A 142 -3.68 12.58 14.22
CA TRP A 142 -2.64 12.11 13.31
C TRP A 142 -1.99 10.82 13.83
N VAL A 143 -1.96 9.78 13.01
CA VAL A 143 -1.25 8.53 13.29
C VAL A 143 0.22 8.75 12.98
N LYS A 144 1.02 8.89 14.04
CA LYS A 144 2.47 9.07 13.95
C LYS A 144 3.18 7.76 13.64
N THR A 145 4.15 7.82 12.73
CA THR A 145 4.97 6.64 12.38
C THR A 145 6.21 6.48 13.25
N GLY A 146 6.66 7.56 13.90
CA GLY A 146 7.98 7.63 14.54
C GLY A 146 9.15 7.77 13.56
N ILE A 147 8.90 7.76 12.25
CA ILE A 147 9.93 7.93 11.21
C ILE A 147 10.15 9.42 10.95
N THR A 148 11.38 9.88 11.11
CA THR A 148 11.82 11.21 10.67
C THR A 148 12.61 11.09 9.38
N VAL A 149 12.25 11.90 8.39
CA VAL A 149 12.91 11.98 7.07
C VAL A 149 13.71 13.27 6.94
N ARG A 150 14.72 13.28 6.07
CA ARG A 150 15.45 14.47 5.65
C ARG A 150 14.98 14.94 4.29
N GLN A 151 15.27 16.20 3.95
CA GLN A 151 15.04 16.69 2.60
C GLN A 151 15.82 15.84 1.58
N GLY A 152 15.14 15.34 0.56
CA GLY A 152 15.71 14.47 -0.48
C GLY A 152 15.40 12.99 -0.33
N ASP A 153 15.03 12.53 0.88
CA ASP A 153 14.62 11.15 1.15
C ASP A 153 13.48 10.76 0.19
N SER A 154 13.52 9.52 -0.28
CA SER A 154 12.45 8.93 -1.09
C SER A 154 11.44 8.23 -0.18
N ILE A 155 10.20 8.66 -0.27
CA ILE A 155 9.06 8.10 0.44
C ILE A 155 8.22 7.32 -0.55
N LEU A 156 8.16 6.01 -0.40
CA LEU A 156 7.24 5.17 -1.15
C LEU A 156 6.20 4.60 -0.18
N LEU A 157 4.93 4.72 -0.54
CA LEU A 157 3.86 4.08 0.21
C LEU A 157 2.84 3.45 -0.71
N VAL A 158 2.15 2.46 -0.18
CA VAL A 158 0.93 1.91 -0.75
C VAL A 158 -0.10 1.86 0.36
N ALA A 159 -1.27 2.41 0.09
CA ALA A 159 -2.40 2.40 0.99
C ALA A 159 -3.57 1.66 0.36
N ALA A 160 -4.32 0.95 1.19
CA ALA A 160 -5.54 0.28 0.77
C ALA A 160 -6.50 0.19 1.95
N GLY A 161 -7.73 -0.22 1.68
CA GLY A 161 -8.79 -0.26 2.67
C GLY A 161 -10.01 0.47 2.14
N GLN A 162 -11.00 0.61 3.01
CA GLN A 162 -12.29 1.17 2.68
C GLN A 162 -12.76 2.03 3.85
N ALA A 163 -13.33 3.18 3.52
CA ALA A 163 -13.90 4.07 4.50
C ALA A 163 -15.23 4.63 4.01
N GLN A 164 -16.00 5.15 4.97
CA GLN A 164 -17.21 5.93 4.76
C GLN A 164 -17.14 7.13 5.69
N TYR A 165 -17.47 8.33 5.20
CA TYR A 165 -17.57 9.54 6.04
C TYR A 165 -18.99 9.73 6.62
N ASP A 166 -19.89 8.76 6.39
CA ASP A 166 -21.23 8.69 6.94
C ASP A 166 -21.69 7.22 7.02
N SER A 167 -22.38 6.85 8.10
CA SER A 167 -22.83 5.46 8.33
C SER A 167 -23.78 4.86 7.28
N ARG A 168 -24.20 5.65 6.29
CA ARG A 168 -25.12 5.23 5.21
C ARG A 168 -24.66 5.63 3.81
N GLY A 169 -23.55 6.33 3.65
CA GLY A 169 -23.13 6.78 2.34
C GLY A 169 -22.14 5.82 1.70
N ARG A 170 -21.38 6.39 0.77
CA ARG A 170 -20.58 5.60 -0.17
C ARG A 170 -19.32 5.09 0.51
N THR A 171 -18.94 3.88 0.13
CA THR A 171 -17.62 3.35 0.47
C THR A 171 -16.64 3.71 -0.63
N PHE A 172 -15.46 4.16 -0.25
CA PHE A 172 -14.38 4.52 -1.17
C PHE A 172 -13.01 4.11 -0.61
N GLY A 173 -12.04 4.00 -1.53
CA GLY A 173 -10.65 3.69 -1.20
C GLY A 173 -9.85 4.92 -0.75
N PRO A 174 -8.55 4.77 -0.51
CA PRO A 174 -7.67 5.84 -0.01
C PRO A 174 -7.58 7.07 -0.93
N ASP A 175 -7.94 6.96 -2.22
CA ASP A 175 -7.99 8.11 -3.14
C ASP A 175 -9.15 9.09 -2.85
N GLY A 176 -10.05 8.72 -1.93
CA GLY A 176 -11.20 9.53 -1.51
C GLY A 176 -12.42 9.38 -2.41
N ASP A 177 -13.48 10.10 -2.06
CA ASP A 177 -14.74 10.06 -2.80
C ASP A 177 -14.76 11.06 -3.96
N SER A 178 -14.49 10.55 -5.17
CA SER A 178 -14.56 11.32 -6.42
C SER A 178 -15.92 11.99 -6.71
N GLN A 179 -17.00 11.59 -6.03
CA GLN A 179 -18.33 12.18 -6.17
C GLN A 179 -18.65 13.22 -5.08
N HIS A 180 -17.79 13.41 -4.09
CA HIS A 180 -17.97 14.44 -3.07
C HIS A 180 -17.75 15.85 -3.66
N PRO A 181 -18.46 16.91 -3.21
CA PRO A 181 -18.26 18.28 -3.71
C PRO A 181 -16.81 18.77 -3.68
N SER A 182 -16.01 18.33 -2.71
CA SER A 182 -14.57 18.63 -2.61
C SER A 182 -13.75 18.17 -3.82
N ALA A 183 -14.25 17.22 -4.62
CA ALA A 183 -13.61 16.79 -5.87
C ALA A 183 -13.68 17.86 -6.97
N LYS A 184 -14.55 18.88 -6.82
CA LYS A 184 -14.75 19.96 -7.79
C LYS A 184 -14.20 21.30 -7.31
N ALA A 185 -14.26 21.57 -6.02
CA ALA A 185 -13.82 22.83 -5.43
C ALA A 185 -13.18 22.58 -4.06
N PRO A 186 -12.10 23.30 -3.71
CA PRO A 186 -11.52 23.21 -2.37
C PRO A 186 -12.53 23.56 -1.27
N ASP A 187 -12.50 22.81 -0.18
CA ASP A 187 -13.35 23.07 0.99
C ASP A 187 -12.46 23.46 2.19
N PRO A 188 -12.50 24.72 2.64
CA PRO A 188 -11.62 25.21 3.70
C PRO A 188 -11.88 24.56 5.07
N SER A 189 -12.95 23.79 5.22
CA SER A 189 -13.25 23.09 6.46
C SER A 189 -12.46 21.80 6.65
N PHE A 190 -11.89 21.23 5.57
CA PHE A 190 -11.14 19.98 5.60
C PHE A 190 -9.72 20.15 6.17
N VAL A 191 -9.13 19.05 6.66
CA VAL A 191 -7.71 19.01 7.09
C VAL A 191 -6.77 19.48 5.99
N LEU A 192 -6.98 19.03 4.74
CA LEU A 192 -6.33 19.60 3.56
C LEU A 192 -7.39 20.08 2.57
N PRO A 193 -7.67 21.40 2.51
CA PRO A 193 -8.77 21.94 1.70
C PRO A 193 -8.75 21.58 0.22
N GLY A 194 -7.56 21.42 -0.37
CA GLY A 194 -7.40 21.05 -1.78
C GLY A 194 -7.51 19.55 -2.06
N ALA A 195 -7.67 18.71 -1.04
CA ALA A 195 -7.80 17.26 -1.20
C ALA A 195 -9.27 16.81 -1.15
N ILE A 196 -9.53 15.67 -1.78
CA ILE A 196 -10.86 15.07 -1.82
C ILE A 196 -11.23 14.52 -0.44
N ALA A 197 -12.50 14.61 -0.06
CA ALA A 197 -13.02 13.99 1.15
C ALA A 197 -12.70 12.50 1.19
N GLY A 198 -12.20 12.07 2.34
CA GLY A 198 -11.75 10.73 2.61
C GLY A 198 -10.44 10.32 1.96
N ALA A 199 -9.73 11.22 1.25
CA ALA A 199 -8.39 10.89 0.77
C ALA A 199 -7.43 10.63 1.96
N LEU A 200 -6.49 9.68 1.80
CA LEU A 200 -5.38 9.52 2.72
C LEU A 200 -4.41 10.68 2.56
N LEU A 201 -4.08 11.33 3.68
CA LEU A 201 -3.08 12.40 3.74
C LEU A 201 -1.82 11.93 4.46
N ILE A 202 -0.69 12.47 4.02
CA ILE A 202 0.59 12.39 4.72
C ILE A 202 0.99 13.79 5.20
N LYS A 203 1.54 13.88 6.40
CA LYS A 203 2.22 15.06 6.94
C LYS A 203 3.70 14.75 7.11
N ILE A 204 4.56 15.65 6.63
CA ILE A 204 6.02 15.60 6.76
C ILE A 204 6.47 16.93 7.36
N GLY A 205 6.88 16.92 8.63
CA GLY A 205 7.10 18.17 9.35
C GLY A 205 5.78 18.95 9.41
N ASP A 206 5.73 20.17 8.88
CA ASP A 206 4.49 20.97 8.80
C ASP A 206 3.77 20.93 7.45
N GLN A 207 4.31 20.19 6.46
CA GLN A 207 3.74 20.11 5.12
C GLN A 207 2.78 18.92 5.01
N ILE A 208 1.60 19.14 4.41
CA ILE A 208 0.56 18.11 4.22
C ILE A 208 0.34 17.87 2.74
N TYR A 209 0.28 16.60 2.34
CA TYR A 209 0.02 16.17 0.96
C TYR A 209 -1.09 15.12 0.94
N SER A 210 -1.88 15.12 -0.13
CA SER A 210 -2.75 13.98 -0.45
C SER A 210 -1.91 12.91 -1.14
N VAL A 211 -1.96 11.67 -0.64
CA VAL A 211 -1.20 10.54 -1.17
C VAL A 211 -2.07 9.43 -1.74
N GLY A 212 -3.36 9.42 -1.40
CA GLY A 212 -4.28 8.45 -1.95
C GLY A 212 -3.85 7.00 -1.68
N SER A 213 -4.02 6.14 -2.68
CA SER A 213 -3.53 4.75 -2.68
C SER A 213 -2.00 4.63 -2.81
N GLY A 214 -1.28 5.71 -3.07
CA GLY A 214 0.18 5.74 -3.19
C GLY A 214 0.70 5.21 -4.55
N GLY A 215 1.76 4.41 -4.51
CA GLY A 215 2.35 3.74 -5.68
C GLY A 215 3.39 4.55 -6.46
N LYS A 216 3.52 5.86 -6.22
CA LYS A 216 4.62 6.68 -6.76
C LYS A 216 5.53 7.18 -5.65
N PRO A 217 6.87 7.09 -5.79
CA PRO A 217 7.78 7.70 -4.84
C PRO A 217 7.58 9.22 -4.75
N LEU A 218 7.36 9.71 -3.53
CA LEU A 218 7.39 11.11 -3.16
C LEU A 218 8.81 11.47 -2.69
N LYS A 219 9.30 12.66 -3.04
CA LYS A 219 10.54 13.19 -2.45
C LYS A 219 10.22 14.11 -1.28
N ALA A 220 10.81 13.85 -0.13
CA ALA A 220 10.70 14.71 1.04
C ALA A 220 11.25 16.10 0.71
N GLN A 221 10.40 17.12 0.78
CA GLN A 221 10.79 18.51 0.49
C GLN A 221 11.38 19.22 1.72
N THR A 222 11.13 18.67 2.91
CA THR A 222 11.59 19.19 4.20
C THR A 222 11.96 18.02 5.11
N GLU A 223 12.76 18.29 6.13
CA GLU A 223 12.92 17.40 7.26
C GLU A 223 11.65 17.37 8.12
N GLY A 224 11.33 16.21 8.71
CA GLY A 224 10.26 16.09 9.70
C GLY A 224 9.75 14.67 9.93
N GLU A 225 8.94 14.49 10.97
CA GLU A 225 8.25 13.23 11.26
C GLU A 225 7.14 12.97 10.22
N ILE A 226 7.01 11.72 9.76
CA ILE A 226 5.88 11.26 8.96
C ILE A 226 4.69 10.91 9.86
N ALA A 227 3.53 11.47 9.55
CA ALA A 227 2.25 11.06 10.13
C ALA A 227 1.15 10.99 9.06
N PHE A 228 0.09 10.24 9.35
CA PHE A 228 -1.03 10.04 8.42
C PHE A 228 -2.36 10.40 9.06
N ILE A 229 -3.32 10.82 8.25
CA ILE A 229 -4.71 11.04 8.67
C ILE A 229 -5.68 10.83 7.50
N PHE A 230 -6.92 10.51 7.84
CA PHE A 230 -8.05 10.53 6.92
C PHE A 230 -8.52 11.97 6.67
N ASN A 231 -8.65 12.40 5.41
CA ASN A 231 -9.10 13.75 5.09
C ASN A 231 -10.60 13.92 5.35
N ASP A 232 -10.95 14.56 6.45
CA ASP A 232 -12.31 15.01 6.73
C ASP A 232 -12.29 16.48 7.15
N THR A 233 -13.47 17.01 7.44
CA THR A 233 -13.66 18.27 8.13
C THR A 233 -12.83 18.28 9.42
N ASN A 234 -12.06 19.33 9.66
CA ASN A 234 -11.16 19.50 10.80
C ASN A 234 -11.92 19.79 12.10
N LYS A 235 -12.84 18.89 12.47
CA LYS A 235 -13.69 18.90 13.65
C LYS A 235 -13.86 17.47 14.13
N ALA A 236 -13.51 17.19 15.37
CA ALA A 236 -13.56 15.83 15.93
C ALA A 236 -14.93 15.14 15.82
N SER A 237 -16.03 15.91 15.85
CA SER A 237 -17.40 15.38 15.69
C SER A 237 -17.66 14.75 14.33
N GLU A 238 -17.01 15.24 13.27
CA GLU A 238 -17.22 14.78 11.89
C GLU A 238 -16.51 13.45 11.62
N TYR A 239 -15.57 13.05 12.46
CA TYR A 239 -14.95 11.73 12.40
C TYR A 239 -15.79 10.65 13.09
N ALA A 240 -16.69 11.02 14.01
CA ALA A 240 -17.39 10.06 14.86
C ALA A 240 -18.45 9.22 14.12
N ASN A 241 -18.96 9.73 13.00
CA ASN A 241 -19.93 9.05 12.13
C ASN A 241 -19.27 8.28 10.97
N ASN A 242 -17.94 8.28 10.92
CA ASN A 242 -17.18 7.58 9.91
C ASN A 242 -17.09 6.09 10.25
N THR A 243 -16.75 5.27 9.26
CA THR A 243 -16.43 3.87 9.48
C THR A 243 -15.25 3.44 8.61
N GLY A 244 -14.56 2.38 9.03
CA GLY A 244 -13.42 1.83 8.29
C GLY A 244 -12.14 2.65 8.44
N GLY A 245 -11.28 2.57 7.44
CA GLY A 245 -9.94 3.15 7.46
C GLY A 245 -9.03 2.52 6.41
N TYR A 246 -7.76 2.94 6.43
CA TYR A 246 -6.76 2.54 5.45
C TYR A 246 -5.54 1.93 6.12
N ASP A 247 -5.08 0.81 5.57
CA ASP A 247 -3.80 0.23 5.94
C ASP A 247 -2.73 0.75 5.00
N VAL A 248 -1.64 1.21 5.61
CA VAL A 248 -0.54 1.85 4.93
C VAL A 248 0.71 1.03 5.15
N ASN A 249 1.44 0.78 4.06
CA ASN A 249 2.80 0.29 4.09
C ASN A 249 3.69 1.39 3.53
N LEU A 250 4.67 1.80 4.31
CA LEU A 250 5.58 2.90 4.05
C LEU A 250 7.02 2.38 4.02
N ILE A 251 7.79 2.84 3.04
CA ILE A 251 9.23 2.61 2.87
C ILE A 251 9.88 3.98 2.65
N VAL A 252 10.86 4.33 3.47
CA VAL A 252 11.67 5.54 3.31
C VAL A 252 13.10 5.18 3.00
N THR A 253 13.63 5.56 1.83
CA THR A 253 15.05 5.48 1.50
C THR A 253 15.70 6.86 1.62
N ARG A 254 16.94 6.91 2.12
CA ARG A 254 17.69 8.15 2.33
C ARG A 254 18.70 8.39 1.21
#